data_AF-A0A8T4MS95-F1
#
_entry.id   AF-A0A8T4MS95-F1
#
_cell.length_a   1.000
_cell.length_b   1.000
_cell.length_c   1.000
_cell.angle_alpha   90.00
_cell.angle_beta   90.00
_cell.angle_gamma   90.00
#
_symmetry.space_group_name_H-M   'P 1'
#
loop_
_entity.id
_entity.type
_entity.pdbx_description
1 polymer ?
#
loop_
_entity_poly.entity_id
_entity_poly.type
_entity_poly.pdbx_seq_one_letter_code
_entity_poly.pdbx_strand_id
1 'polypeptide(L)'
;MERAIKMISSASKSLHYLKNNPYAIDEEIFQYITDYISEESIKDEITKRAMIASASRAIELRKKHKNMTEKQILKIVMEEVPGIINNIDQ
;
A
#
# COMPACT_ATOMS: atom_id res chain seq x y z
N MET A 1 4.23 2.84 15.70
CA MET A 1 4.76 3.86 14.77
C MET A 1 5.46 3.22 13.57
N GLU A 2 6.38 2.27 13.79
CA GLU A 2 7.09 1.56 12.70
C GLU A 2 6.16 0.89 11.67
N ARG A 3 5.10 0.20 12.13
CA ARG A 3 4.09 -0.43 11.25
C ARG A 3 3.42 0.58 10.31
N ALA A 4 3.02 1.75 10.83
CA ALA A 4 2.37 2.80 10.04
C ALA A 4 3.30 3.33 8.94
N ILE A 5 4.59 3.50 9.23
CA ILE A 5 5.60 3.92 8.24
C ILE A 5 5.71 2.86 7.14
N LYS A 6 5.81 1.58 7.50
CA LYS A 6 5.88 0.46 6.54
C LYS A 6 4.65 0.39 5.63
N MET A 7 3.45 0.64 6.17
CA MET A 7 2.23 0.75 5.38
C MET A 7 2.30 1.90 4.35
N ILE A 8 2.73 3.09 4.77
CA ILE A 8 2.87 4.22 3.84
C ILE A 8 3.94 3.97 2.78
N SER A 9 5.06 3.34 3.13
CA SER A 9 6.07 2.92 2.16
C SER A 9 5.51 1.94 1.13
N SER A 10 4.71 0.97 1.56
CA SER A 10 4.03 0.02 0.67
C SER A 10 3.05 0.72 -0.29
N ALA A 11 2.22 1.63 0.24
CA ALA A 11 1.30 2.45 -0.55
C ALA A 11 2.01 3.36 -1.57
N SER A 12 3.13 3.99 -1.17
CA SER A 12 3.92 4.81 -2.10
C SER A 12 4.57 3.97 -3.18
N LYS A 13 5.13 2.80 -2.83
CA LYS A 13 5.69 1.86 -3.81
C LYS A 13 4.66 1.39 -4.84
N SER A 14 3.42 1.11 -4.43
CA SER A 14 2.38 0.66 -5.38
C SER A 14 1.97 1.77 -6.35
N LEU A 15 1.85 3.01 -5.85
CA LEU A 15 1.57 4.18 -6.68
C LEU A 15 2.71 4.49 -7.65
N HIS A 16 3.96 4.37 -7.18
CA HIS A 16 5.14 4.57 -8.01
C HIS A 16 5.21 3.51 -9.13
N TYR A 17 4.98 2.25 -8.80
CA TYR A 17 4.96 1.16 -9.78
C TYR A 17 3.89 1.40 -10.86
N LEU A 18 2.66 1.70 -10.45
CA LEU A 18 1.55 1.97 -11.37
C LEU A 18 1.78 3.21 -12.23
N LYS A 19 2.47 4.24 -11.71
CA LYS A 19 2.85 5.42 -12.50
C LYS A 19 3.82 5.06 -13.64
N ASN A 20 4.77 4.17 -13.38
CA ASN A 20 5.76 3.74 -14.38
C ASN A 20 5.21 2.64 -15.30
N ASN A 21 4.21 1.89 -14.85
CA ASN A 21 3.55 0.81 -15.58
C ASN A 21 2.02 1.02 -15.63
N PRO A 22 1.51 1.96 -16.46
CA PRO A 22 0.09 2.36 -16.45
C PRO A 22 -0.90 1.25 -16.82
N TYR A 23 -0.41 0.18 -17.46
CA TYR A 23 -1.19 -0.98 -17.89
C TYR A 23 -1.00 -2.21 -17.00
N ALA A 24 -0.26 -2.07 -15.90
CA ALA A 24 -0.05 -3.17 -14.97
C ALA A 24 -1.38 -3.67 -14.41
N ILE A 25 -1.55 -4.99 -14.41
CA ILE A 25 -2.68 -5.67 -13.77
C ILE A 25 -2.45 -5.79 -12.26
N ASP A 26 -3.50 -6.08 -11.51
CA ASP A 26 -3.41 -6.08 -10.05
C ASP A 26 -2.43 -7.13 -9.54
N GLU A 27 -2.40 -8.33 -10.13
CA GLU A 27 -1.47 -9.40 -9.80
C GLU A 27 -0.02 -8.97 -9.93
N GLU A 28 0.32 -8.22 -10.98
CA GLU A 28 1.67 -7.73 -11.23
C GLU A 28 2.09 -6.69 -10.16
N ILE A 29 1.19 -5.77 -9.83
CA ILE A 29 1.45 -4.75 -8.81
C ILE A 29 1.59 -5.42 -7.44
N PHE A 30 0.73 -6.39 -7.11
CA PHE A 30 0.80 -7.10 -5.84
C PHE A 30 2.03 -7.98 -5.74
N GLN A 31 2.46 -8.64 -6.81
CA GLN A 31 3.71 -9.39 -6.84
C GLN A 31 4.90 -8.48 -6.49
N TYR A 32 5.00 -7.32 -7.14
CA TYR A 32 6.03 -6.33 -6.84
C TYR A 32 6.03 -5.89 -5.37
N ILE A 33 4.84 -5.68 -4.78
CA ILE A 33 4.71 -5.32 -3.36
C ILE A 33 5.09 -6.47 -2.44
N THR A 34 4.70 -7.71 -2.76
CA THR A 34 5.08 -8.87 -1.94
C THR A 34 6.59 -9.15 -2.00
N ASP A 35 7.23 -8.92 -3.15
CA ASP A 35 8.68 -9.03 -3.30
C ASP A 35 9.38 -7.98 -2.43
N TYR A 36 8.92 -6.73 -2.50
CA TYR A 36 9.41 -5.66 -1.62
C TYR A 36 9.26 -5.99 -0.13
N ILE A 37 8.11 -6.50 0.30
CA ILE A 37 7.87 -6.88 1.71
C ILE A 37 8.85 -7.98 2.14
N SER A 38 9.15 -8.90 1.24
CA SER A 38 10.09 -10.00 1.47
C SER A 38 11.54 -9.49 1.61
N GLU A 39 11.94 -8.53 0.77
CA GLU A 39 13.25 -7.86 0.84
C GLU A 39 13.45 -7.11 2.17
N GLU A 40 12.39 -6.48 2.70
CA GLU A 40 12.42 -5.76 3.99
C GLU A 40 12.58 -6.69 5.21
N SER A 41 12.64 -8.02 5.01
CA SER A 41 12.87 -9.02 6.08
C SER A 41 11.87 -8.91 7.25
N ILE A 42 10.64 -8.49 6.96
CA ILE A 42 9.58 -8.31 7.96
C ILE A 42 9.11 -9.68 8.44
N LYS A 43 9.25 -9.95 9.74
CA LYS A 43 8.80 -11.23 10.35
C LYS A 43 7.35 -11.20 10.84
N ASP A 44 6.83 -10.02 11.14
CA ASP A 44 5.47 -9.84 11.67
C ASP A 44 4.43 -9.96 10.56
N GLU A 45 3.65 -11.05 10.56
CA GLU A 45 2.59 -11.31 9.60
C GLU A 45 1.52 -10.21 9.59
N ILE A 46 1.23 -9.60 10.75
CA ILE A 46 0.27 -8.50 10.85
C ILE A 46 0.80 -7.29 10.08
N THR A 47 2.07 -6.96 10.24
CA THR A 47 2.71 -5.88 9.48
C THR A 47 2.72 -6.17 7.98
N LYS A 48 2.99 -7.41 7.55
CA LYS A 48 2.91 -7.78 6.11
C LYS A 48 1.50 -7.57 5.56
N ARG A 49 0.47 -8.06 6.27
CA ARG A 49 -0.93 -7.87 5.89
C ARG A 49 -1.32 -6.40 5.83
N ALA A 50 -0.87 -5.60 6.81
CA ALA A 50 -1.12 -4.18 6.84
C ALA A 50 -0.48 -3.45 5.65
N MET A 51 0.74 -3.84 5.26
CA MET A 51 1.41 -3.32 4.07
C MET A 51 0.64 -3.65 2.79
N ILE A 52 0.17 -4.89 2.64
CA ILE A 52 -0.63 -5.30 1.47
C ILE A 52 -1.96 -4.53 1.44
N ALA A 53 -2.65 -4.40 2.58
CA ALA A 53 -3.91 -3.67 2.69
C ALA A 53 -3.75 -2.19 2.30
N SER A 54 -2.68 -1.54 2.78
CA SER A 54 -2.38 -0.15 2.41
C SER A 54 -2.02 0.03 0.92
N ALA A 55 -1.29 -0.91 0.32
CA ALA A 55 -1.00 -0.91 -1.12
C ALA A 55 -2.28 -1.06 -1.94
N SER A 56 -3.13 -2.02 -1.57
CA SER A 56 -4.44 -2.26 -2.20
C SER A 56 -5.30 -1.00 -2.16
N ARG A 57 -5.39 -0.38 -0.98
CA ARG A 57 -6.17 0.85 -0.79
C ARG A 57 -5.66 2.01 -1.64
N ALA A 58 -4.34 2.17 -1.76
CA ALA A 58 -3.75 3.21 -2.60
C ALA A 58 -4.07 3.00 -4.10
N ILE A 59 -4.02 1.75 -4.58
CA ILE A 59 -4.38 1.38 -5.95
C ILE A 59 -5.86 1.66 -6.21
N GLU A 60 -6.73 1.27 -5.27
CA GLU A 60 -8.18 1.53 -5.35
C GLU A 60 -8.47 3.02 -5.49
N LEU A 61 -7.86 3.86 -4.63
CA LEU A 61 -8.00 5.31 -4.68
C LEU A 61 -7.51 5.90 -6.01
N ARG A 62 -6.38 5.42 -6.53
CA ARG A 62 -5.86 5.84 -7.84
C ARG A 62 -6.81 5.49 -8.97
N LYS A 63 -7.38 4.29 -8.97
CA LYS A 63 -8.33 3.82 -10.00
C LYS A 63 -9.65 4.59 -9.94
N LYS A 64 -10.18 4.84 -8.75
CA LYS A 64 -11.43 5.60 -8.53
C LYS A 64 -11.27 7.09 -8.80
N HIS A 65 -10.11 7.67 -8.48
CA HIS A 65 -9.85 9.11 -8.56
C HIS A 65 -8.61 9.42 -9.39
N LYS A 66 -8.74 9.32 -10.72
CA LYS A 66 -7.63 9.53 -11.67
C LYS A 66 -6.91 10.87 -11.52
N ASN A 67 -7.62 11.91 -11.06
CA ASN A 67 -7.09 13.27 -10.92
C ASN A 67 -6.36 13.53 -9.59
N MET A 68 -6.39 12.60 -8.64
CA MET A 68 -5.70 12.79 -7.37
C MET A 68 -4.19 12.69 -7.54
N THR A 69 -3.45 13.57 -6.88
CA THR A 69 -1.99 13.44 -6.78
C THR A 69 -1.61 12.28 -5.86
N GLU A 70 -0.39 11.75 -6.03
CA GLU A 70 0.15 10.73 -5.13
C GLU A 70 0.13 11.21 -3.67
N LYS A 71 0.50 12.47 -3.42
CA LYS A 71 0.46 13.09 -2.09
C LYS A 71 -0.93 13.08 -1.46
N GLN A 72 -1.98 13.34 -2.23
CA GLN A 72 -3.36 13.31 -1.72
C GLN A 72 -3.80 11.89 -1.38
N ILE A 73 -3.45 10.91 -2.21
CA ILE A 73 -3.77 9.49 -1.95
C ILE A 73 -3.06 9.01 -0.69
N LEU A 74 -1.76 9.28 -0.55
CA LEU A 74 -0.99 8.89 0.63
C LEU A 74 -1.49 9.55 1.91
N LYS A 75 -1.96 10.80 1.83
CA LYS A 75 -2.60 11.47 2.97
C LYS A 75 -3.86 10.72 3.43
N ILE A 76 -4.73 10.31 2.51
CA ILE A 76 -5.94 9.53 2.84
C ILE A 76 -5.54 8.19 3.46
N VAL A 77 -4.60 7.46 2.86
CA VAL A 77 -4.14 6.17 3.40
C VAL A 77 -3.60 6.34 4.82
N MET A 78 -2.82 7.40 5.08
CA MET A 78 -2.29 7.72 6.41
C MET A 78 -3.38 7.99 7.44
N GLU A 79 -4.46 8.66 7.05
CA GLU A 79 -5.63 8.88 7.91
C GLU A 79 -6.40 7.58 8.18
N GLU A 80 -6.39 6.64 7.23
CA GLU A 80 -7.05 5.32 7.35
C GLU A 80 -6.21 4.25 8.07
N VAL A 81 -4.90 4.46 8.25
CA VAL A 81 -3.97 3.50 8.91
C VAL A 81 -4.53 2.92 10.21
N PRO A 82 -5.06 3.72 11.17
CA PRO A 82 -5.59 3.16 12.41
C PRO A 82 -6.75 2.19 12.18
N GLY A 83 -7.64 2.48 11.23
CA GLY A 83 -8.76 1.62 10.87
C GLY A 83 -8.31 0.33 10.20
N ILE A 84 -7.31 0.42 9.30
CA ILE A 84 -6.73 -0.76 8.64
C ILE A 84 -6.08 -1.70 9.66
N ILE A 85 -5.32 -1.17 10.62
CA ILE A 85 -4.69 -1.98 11.68
C ILE A 85 -5.75 -2.68 12.53
N ASN A 86 -6.76 -1.94 13.00
CA ASN A 86 -7.82 -2.51 13.84
C ASN A 86 -8.59 -3.65 13.15
N ASN A 87 -8.79 -3.57 11.83
CA ASN A 87 -9.48 -4.61 11.07
C ASN A 87 -8.63 -5.87 10.83
N ILE A 88 -7.30 -5.79 10.96
CA ILE A 88 -6.39 -6.93 10.77
C ILE A 88 -6.10 -7.65 12.09
N ASP A 89 -6.15 -6.91 13.21
CA ASP A 89 -5.90 -7.44 14.56
C ASP A 89 -7.12 -8.21 15.13
N GLN A 90 -8.29 -8.17 14.47
CA GLN A 90 -9.50 -8.94 14.79
C GLN A 90 -9.48 -10.33 14.14
#